data_AF-A0A800ARK4-F1
#
_entry.id   AF-A0A800ARK4-F1
#
_cell.length_a   1.000
_cell.length_b   1.000
_cell.length_c   1.000
_cell.angle_alpha   90.00
_cell.angle_beta   90.00
_cell.angle_gamma   90.00
#
_symmetry.space_group_name_H-M   'P 1'
#
loop_
_entity.id
_entity.type
_entity.pdbx_description
1 polymer ?
#
loop_
_entity_poly.entity_id
_entity_poly.type
_entity_poly.pdbx_seq_one_letter_code
_entity_poly.pdbx_strand_id
1 'polypeptide(L)'
;VGRLDDISTEGMDLIRDIRLIYDNYGISTQIIVASIRHPLHFVESARVGADIATVPFYVIEKLMQHPLTDIGIKRFLDDWKKLKESLK
;
A
#
# COMPACT_ATOMS: atom_id res chain seq x y z
N VAL A 1 9.38 -2.03 -11.07
CA VAL A 1 8.09 -2.75 -11.00
C VAL A 1 7.21 -2.38 -12.19
N GLY A 2 6.53 -1.22 -12.19
CA GLY A 2 5.54 -0.86 -13.22
C GLY A 2 5.96 -1.02 -14.69
N ARG A 3 7.22 -0.70 -15.02
CA ARG A 3 7.73 -0.87 -16.40
C ARG A 3 7.85 -2.33 -16.84
N LEU A 4 8.01 -3.28 -15.91
CA LEU A 4 8.00 -4.71 -16.19
C LEU A 4 6.57 -5.18 -16.42
N ASP A 5 5.63 -4.70 -15.62
CA ASP A 5 4.20 -5.03 -15.79
C ASP A 5 3.68 -4.52 -17.15
N ASP A 6 4.15 -3.35 -17.60
CA ASP A 6 3.84 -2.77 -18.91
C ASP A 6 4.23 -3.71 -20.08
N ILE A 7 5.17 -4.65 -19.86
CA ILE A 7 5.61 -5.65 -20.84
C ILE A 7 5.21 -7.09 -20.44
N SER A 8 4.15 -7.23 -19.63
CA SER A 8 3.57 -8.51 -19.18
C SER A 8 4.50 -9.39 -18.34
N THR A 9 5.42 -8.78 -17.60
CA THR A 9 6.27 -9.46 -16.61
C THR A 9 5.86 -9.01 -15.22
N GLU A 10 5.63 -9.94 -14.28
CA GLU A 10 5.30 -9.61 -12.90
C GLU A 10 6.47 -8.89 -12.21
N GLY A 11 6.38 -7.57 -12.09
CA GLY A 11 7.48 -6.74 -11.61
C GLY A 11 7.80 -6.92 -10.14
N MET A 12 6.86 -7.44 -9.32
CA MET A 12 7.11 -7.70 -7.90
C MET A 12 7.93 -8.96 -7.66
N ASP A 13 7.98 -9.92 -8.59
CA ASP A 13 8.85 -11.09 -8.48
C ASP A 13 10.32 -10.68 -8.44
N LEU A 14 10.71 -9.70 -9.26
CA LEU A 14 12.06 -9.13 -9.21
C LEU A 14 12.39 -8.55 -7.82
N ILE A 15 11.43 -7.89 -7.15
CA ILE A 15 11.68 -7.33 -5.82
C ILE A 15 11.82 -8.43 -4.78
N ARG A 16 11.03 -9.51 -4.88
CA ARG A 16 11.17 -10.71 -4.03
C ARG A 16 12.55 -11.34 -4.15
N ASP A 17 13.03 -11.51 -5.39
CA ASP A 17 14.36 -12.07 -5.65
C ASP A 17 15.48 -11.18 -5.08
N ILE A 18 15.39 -9.87 -5.29
CA ILE A 18 16.38 -8.91 -4.76
C ILE A 18 16.41 -8.97 -3.22
N ARG A 19 15.24 -8.98 -2.57
CA ARG A 19 15.16 -9.08 -1.10
C ARG A 19 15.81 -10.36 -0.59
N LEU A 20 15.47 -11.50 -1.19
CA LEU A 20 16.05 -12.80 -0.84
C LEU A 20 17.58 -12.79 -0.97
N ILE A 21 18.10 -12.25 -2.08
CA ILE A 21 19.55 -12.12 -2.30
C ILE A 21 20.19 -11.24 -1.23
N TYR A 22 19.59 -10.09 -0.93
CA TYR A 22 20.16 -9.15 0.04
C TYR A 22 20.20 -9.75 1.44
N ASP A 23 19.16 -10.47 1.83
CA ASP A 23 19.07 -11.13 3.14
C ASP A 23 20.07 -12.28 3.25
N ASN A 24 20.21 -13.08 2.20
CA ASN A 24 21.16 -14.21 2.18
C ASN A 24 22.62 -13.76 2.36
N TYR A 25 22.98 -12.58 1.85
CA TYR A 25 24.35 -12.08 1.88
C TYR A 25 24.58 -10.93 2.86
N GLY A 26 23.56 -10.56 3.65
CA GLY A 26 23.65 -9.45 4.61
C GLY A 26 24.03 -8.11 3.94
N ILE A 27 23.54 -7.88 2.72
CA ILE A 27 23.83 -6.65 1.97
C ILE A 27 23.15 -5.47 2.67
N SER A 28 23.92 -4.47 3.05
CA SER A 28 23.42 -3.28 3.78
C SER A 28 22.78 -2.22 2.88
N THR A 29 22.89 -2.37 1.55
CA THR A 29 22.23 -1.49 0.59
C THR A 29 20.72 -1.56 0.76
N GLN A 30 20.06 -0.40 0.73
CA GLN A 30 18.61 -0.30 0.84
C GLN A 30 17.92 -0.54 -0.51
N ILE A 31 16.83 -1.30 -0.49
CA ILE A 31 15.98 -1.56 -1.64
C ILE A 31 14.98 -0.41 -1.78
N ILE A 32 15.13 0.39 -2.84
CA ILE A 32 14.16 1.43 -3.22
C ILE A 32 13.26 0.92 -4.33
N VAL A 33 12.02 0.54 -4.00
CA VAL A 33 11.04 0.14 -5.00
C VAL A 33 10.50 1.36 -5.72
N ALA A 34 10.75 1.39 -7.03
CA ALA A 34 10.36 2.49 -7.91
C ALA A 34 9.44 2.03 -9.05
N SER A 35 8.89 3.02 -9.77
CA SER A 35 7.89 2.81 -10.81
C SER A 35 6.62 2.13 -10.25
N ILE A 36 6.17 2.54 -9.06
CA ILE A 36 4.89 2.12 -8.50
C ILE A 36 3.74 2.75 -9.30
N ARG A 37 2.72 1.96 -9.64
CA ARG A 37 1.59 2.36 -10.51
C ARG A 37 0.23 2.25 -9.82
N HIS A 38 0.11 1.44 -8.77
CA HIS A 38 -1.15 1.25 -8.05
C HIS A 38 -0.89 0.81 -6.60
N PRO A 39 -1.90 0.91 -5.72
CA PRO A 39 -1.77 0.55 -4.30
C PRO A 39 -1.19 -0.85 -4.05
N LEU A 40 -1.51 -1.82 -4.91
CA LEU A 40 -1.01 -3.18 -4.73
C LEU A 40 0.53 -3.29 -4.83
N HIS A 41 1.20 -2.52 -5.68
CA HIS A 41 2.68 -2.51 -5.68
C HIS A 41 3.24 -2.00 -4.35
N PHE A 42 2.61 -1.01 -3.74
CA PHE A 42 3.03 -0.49 -2.44
C PHE A 42 2.85 -1.54 -1.35
N VAL A 43 1.68 -2.18 -1.29
CA VAL A 43 1.37 -3.23 -0.31
C VAL A 43 2.33 -4.42 -0.46
N GLU A 44 2.57 -4.88 -1.68
CA GLU A 44 3.51 -5.97 -1.95
C GLU A 44 4.95 -5.58 -1.61
N SER A 45 5.38 -4.35 -1.89
CA SER A 45 6.71 -3.86 -1.49
C SER A 45 6.90 -3.89 0.03
N ALA A 46 5.88 -3.47 0.77
CA ALA A 46 5.89 -3.52 2.23
C ALA A 46 5.90 -4.96 2.75
N ARG A 47 5.11 -5.87 2.15
CA ARG A 47 5.08 -7.30 2.51
C ARG A 47 6.41 -8.00 2.28
N VAL A 48 7.10 -7.66 1.20
CA VAL A 48 8.43 -8.20 0.88
C VAL A 48 9.51 -7.63 1.79
N GLY A 49 9.26 -6.53 2.50
CA GLY A 49 10.28 -5.90 3.36
C GLY A 49 11.28 -5.06 2.55
N ALA A 50 10.81 -4.38 1.50
CA ALA A 50 11.61 -3.35 0.87
C ALA A 50 11.80 -2.15 1.83
N ASP A 51 12.98 -1.55 1.80
CA ASP A 51 13.36 -0.47 2.72
C ASP A 51 12.65 0.85 2.40
N ILE A 52 12.48 1.16 1.12
CA ILE A 52 11.92 2.43 0.64
C ILE A 52 10.99 2.16 -0.55
N ALA A 53 9.88 2.91 -0.65
CA ALA A 53 9.03 2.95 -1.82
C ALA A 53 8.91 4.40 -2.32
N THR A 54 9.21 4.65 -3.61
CA THR A 54 8.91 5.93 -4.25
C THR A 54 7.59 5.83 -5.01
N VAL A 55 6.62 6.62 -4.57
CA VAL A 55 5.19 6.43 -4.88
C VAL A 55 4.63 7.71 -5.49
N PRO A 56 3.94 7.65 -6.65
CA PRO A 56 3.20 8.79 -7.17
C PRO A 56 2.11 9.25 -6.20
N PHE A 57 1.89 10.56 -6.08
CA PHE A 57 0.93 11.14 -5.12
C PHE A 57 -0.47 10.52 -5.20
N TYR A 58 -1.00 10.31 -6.42
CA TYR A 58 -2.33 9.72 -6.61
C TYR A 58 -2.46 8.28 -6.05
N VAL A 59 -1.35 7.54 -5.95
CA VAL A 59 -1.36 6.20 -5.34
C VAL A 59 -1.44 6.32 -3.82
N ILE A 60 -0.76 7.32 -3.24
CA ILE A 60 -0.84 7.64 -1.81
C ILE A 60 -2.27 8.01 -1.42
N GLU A 61 -2.95 8.84 -2.21
CA GLU A 61 -4.35 9.18 -1.97
C GLU A 61 -5.25 7.94 -1.96
N LYS A 62 -5.06 7.03 -2.92
CA LYS A 62 -5.81 5.77 -2.98
C LYS A 62 -5.55 4.85 -1.80
N LEU A 63 -4.34 4.83 -1.23
CA LEU A 63 -3.99 4.01 -0.07
C LEU A 63 -4.78 4.40 1.19
N MET A 64 -5.23 5.65 1.28
CA MET A 64 -6.00 6.15 2.43
C MET A 64 -7.52 5.93 2.30
N GLN A 65 -7.99 5.41 1.17
CA GLN A 65 -9.42 5.27 0.87
C GLN A 65 -9.86 3.81 0.98
N HIS A 66 -10.98 3.57 1.66
CA HIS A 66 -11.62 2.26 1.67
C HIS A 66 -13.13 2.40 1.90
N PRO A 67 -14.00 1.79 1.06
CA PRO A 67 -15.45 2.00 1.13
C PRO A 67 -16.06 1.56 2.46
N LEU A 68 -15.51 0.53 3.11
CA LEU A 68 -15.98 0.10 4.44
C LEU A 68 -15.59 1.09 5.54
N THR A 69 -14.50 1.85 5.37
CA THR A 69 -14.12 2.90 6.33
C THR A 69 -15.14 4.03 6.27
N ASP A 70 -15.52 4.47 5.08
CA ASP A 70 -16.52 5.53 4.90
C ASP A 70 -17.90 5.11 5.44
N ILE A 71 -18.32 3.87 5.13
CA ILE A 71 -19.55 3.29 5.67
C ILE A 71 -19.50 3.22 7.20
N GLY A 72 -18.37 2.81 7.77
CA GLY A 72 -18.16 2.74 9.21
C GLY A 72 -18.29 4.11 9.88
N ILE A 73 -17.60 5.12 9.36
CA ILE A 73 -17.67 6.51 9.86
C ILE A 73 -19.11 7.03 9.79
N LYS A 74 -19.79 6.82 8.67
CA LYS A 74 -21.18 7.27 8.51
C LYS A 74 -22.10 6.64 9.56
N ARG A 75 -22.05 5.32 9.71
CA ARG A 75 -22.87 4.59 10.69
C ARG A 75 -22.60 5.08 12.11
N PHE A 76 -21.33 5.27 12.47
CA PHE A 76 -20.94 5.79 13.78
C PHE A 76 -21.56 7.18 14.05
N LEU A 77 -21.49 8.09 13.08
CA LEU A 77 -22.07 9.43 13.22
C LEU A 77 -23.61 9.41 13.31
N ASP A 78 -24.26 8.53 12.54
CA ASP A 78 -25.71 8.34 12.57
C ASP A 78 -26.16 7.83 13.95
N ASP A 79 -25.47 6.85 14.51
CA ASP A 79 -25.80 6.30 15.83
C ASP A 79 -25.54 7.31 16.95
N TRP A 80 -24.46 8.09 16.84
CA TRP A 80 -24.19 9.20 17.77
C TRP A 80 -25.28 10.27 17.75
N LYS A 81 -25.82 10.58 16.57
CA LYS A 81 -26.92 11.53 16.42
C LYS A 81 -28.19 11.02 17.11
N LYS A 82 -28.55 9.74 16.92
CA LYS A 82 -29.71 9.11 17.59
C LYS A 82 -29.59 9.18 19.11
N LEU A 83 -28.41 8.89 19.66
CA LEU A 83 -28.17 8.98 21.10
C LEU A 83 -28.41 10.41 21.61
N LYS A 84 -27.87 11.43 20.93
CA LYS A 84 -28.09 12.84 21.28
C LYS A 84 -29.56 13.26 21.26
N GLU A 85 -30.35 12.71 20.34
CA GLU A 85 -31.79 12.97 20.26
C GLU A 85 -32.55 12.31 21.42
N SER A 86 -32.17 11.11 21.86
CA SER A 86 -32.80 10.43 23.01
C SER A 86 -32.51 11.06 24.38
N LEU A 87 -31.47 11.89 24.46
CA LEU A 87 -31.04 12.57 25.69
C LEU A 87 -31.63 13.99 25.82
N LYS A 88 -32.38 14.45 24.81
CA LYS A 88 -33.12 15.71 24.84
C LYS A 88 -34.56 15.47 25.30
#